data_AF-A0A3B7C4V0-F1
#
_entry.id   AF-A0A3B7C4V0-F1
#
_cell.length_a   1.000
_cell.length_b   1.000
_cell.length_c   1.000
_cell.angle_alpha   90.00
_cell.angle_beta   90.00
_cell.angle_gamma   90.00
#
_symmetry.space_group_name_H-M   'P 1'
#
loop_
_entity.id
_entity.type
_entity.pdbx_description
1 polymer ?
#
loop_
_entity_poly.entity_id
_entity_poly.type
_entity_poly.pdbx_seq_one_letter_code
_entity_poly.pdbx_strand_id
1 'polypeptide(L)'
;MIFILILGCNKEDKISKEIVLEVKSLYTNDEKMAFLDEIHLQDQKVRKNLAEVELEFGYDSDEKKGAIQQMIKNDRINLQKIELYLQEYGHPSKDTLGELAAGTPWIVIHHSGNIESRQRNFTYLYNAYINKDLKPGSFSFYLERFHRMKFGNRFTLPNPYKQEQLIDSLIKRLDLSGLTK
;
A
#
# COMPACT_ATOMS: atom_id res chain seq x y z
N MET A 1 -7.64 -25.68 36.88
CA MET A 1 -7.61 -25.39 35.43
C MET A 1 -6.88 -24.08 35.25
N ILE A 2 -5.61 -24.13 34.84
CA ILE A 2 -4.73 -22.95 34.74
C ILE A 2 -5.10 -22.19 33.46
N PHE A 3 -5.55 -20.95 33.61
CA PHE A 3 -5.71 -20.00 32.51
C PHE A 3 -4.32 -19.55 32.05
N ILE A 4 -3.89 -20.01 30.87
CA ILE A 4 -2.72 -19.46 30.20
C ILE A 4 -3.21 -18.28 29.37
N LEU A 5 -3.09 -17.07 29.94
CA LEU A 5 -3.19 -15.82 29.20
C LEU A 5 -1.94 -15.68 28.32
N ILE A 6 -2.09 -15.98 27.04
CA ILE A 6 -1.05 -15.71 26.04
C ILE A 6 -1.05 -14.19 25.82
N LEU A 7 -0.20 -13.47 26.54
CA LEU A 7 0.15 -12.08 26.23
C LEU A 7 0.96 -12.10 24.94
N GLY A 8 0.27 -12.03 23.80
CA GLY A 8 0.91 -11.74 22.52
C GLY A 8 1.48 -10.32 22.56
N CYS A 9 2.79 -10.22 22.75
CA CYS A 9 3.52 -8.98 22.49
C CYS A 9 3.41 -8.67 20.99
N ASN A 10 2.47 -7.81 20.61
CA ASN A 10 2.60 -7.05 19.37
C ASN A 10 3.78 -6.09 19.58
N LYS A 11 5.00 -6.51 19.24
CA LYS A 11 6.08 -5.56 18.99
C LYS A 11 5.63 -4.73 17.80
N GLU A 12 5.07 -3.56 18.07
CA GLU A 12 4.92 -2.55 17.03
C GLU A 12 6.29 -2.35 16.39
N ASP A 13 6.30 -2.49 15.07
CA ASP A 13 7.37 -2.14 14.16
C ASP A 13 7.93 -0.75 14.38
N LYS A 14 8.71 -0.50 15.46
CA LYS A 14 9.26 0.82 15.72
C LYS A 14 10.04 1.28 14.50
N ILE A 15 9.60 2.39 13.89
CA ILE A 15 10.27 3.00 12.75
C ILE A 15 11.70 3.34 13.17
N SER A 16 12.66 2.94 12.35
CA SER A 16 14.08 3.15 12.66
C SER A 16 14.42 4.64 12.57
N LYS A 17 15.43 5.08 13.34
CA LYS A 17 15.86 6.50 13.31
C LYS A 17 16.36 6.90 11.93
N GLU A 18 16.94 5.95 11.20
CA GLU A 18 17.45 6.12 9.85
C GLU A 18 16.32 6.44 8.87
N ILE A 19 15.20 5.71 8.90
CA ILE A 19 14.02 6.01 8.08
C ILE A 19 13.47 7.39 8.43
N VAL A 20 13.42 7.74 9.72
CA VAL A 20 12.94 9.06 10.16
C VAL A 20 13.80 10.19 9.59
N LEU A 21 15.12 10.04 9.67
CA LEU A 21 16.07 11.03 9.14
C LEU A 21 15.98 11.13 7.61
N GLU A 22 15.97 10.00 6.92
CA GLU A 22 15.84 9.91 5.46
C GLU A 22 14.62 10.70 4.98
N VAL A 23 13.43 10.41 5.53
CA VAL A 23 12.19 11.07 5.08
C VAL A 23 12.17 12.54 5.45
N LYS A 24 12.52 12.91 6.69
CA LYS A 24 12.44 14.32 7.14
C LYS A 24 13.46 15.24 6.46
N SER A 25 14.49 14.67 5.84
CA SER A 25 15.51 15.43 5.09
C SER A 25 15.14 15.73 3.64
N LEU A 26 13.93 15.40 3.18
CA LEU A 26 13.47 15.66 1.80
C LEU A 26 12.95 17.10 1.68
N TYR A 27 13.84 18.06 1.45
CA TYR A 27 13.51 19.49 1.43
C TYR A 27 12.96 19.95 0.09
N THR A 28 13.46 19.38 -1.00
CA THR A 28 13.15 19.78 -2.38
C THR A 28 12.19 18.79 -3.05
N ASN A 29 11.57 19.23 -4.15
CA ASN A 29 10.74 18.35 -4.96
C ASN A 29 11.56 17.24 -5.63
N ASP A 30 12.79 17.55 -6.06
CA ASP A 30 13.68 16.55 -6.68
C ASP A 30 14.04 15.44 -5.69
N GLU A 31 14.33 15.78 -4.43
CA GLU A 31 14.59 14.78 -3.37
C GLU A 31 13.36 13.91 -3.10
N LYS A 32 12.17 14.53 -3.02
CA LYS A 32 10.90 13.80 -2.83
C LYS A 32 10.60 12.86 -3.99
N MET A 33 10.82 13.32 -5.21
CA MET A 33 10.62 12.51 -6.43
C MET A 33 11.60 11.34 -6.43
N ALA A 34 12.90 11.58 -6.24
CA ALA A 34 13.92 10.53 -6.18
C ALA A 34 13.64 9.49 -5.09
N PHE A 35 13.19 9.93 -3.92
CA PHE A 35 12.80 9.04 -2.83
C PHE A 35 11.63 8.12 -3.21
N LEU A 36 10.57 8.68 -3.80
CA LEU A 36 9.39 7.91 -4.22
C LEU A 36 9.68 6.99 -5.41
N ASP A 37 10.54 7.40 -6.33
CA ASP A 37 10.97 6.60 -7.47
C ASP A 37 11.81 5.40 -7.00
N GLU A 38 12.73 5.60 -6.06
CA GLU A 38 13.52 4.51 -5.48
C GLU A 38 12.63 3.49 -4.77
N ILE A 39 11.63 3.95 -4.00
CA ILE A 39 10.66 3.04 -3.36
C ILE A 39 9.89 2.23 -4.41
N HIS A 40 9.46 2.87 -5.51
CA HIS A 40 8.79 2.19 -6.60
C HIS A 40 9.68 1.10 -7.22
N LEU A 41 10.94 1.44 -7.52
CA LEU A 41 11.92 0.51 -8.08
C LEU A 41 12.14 -0.68 -7.16
N GLN A 42 12.31 -0.46 -5.86
CA GLN A 42 12.48 -1.55 -4.89
C GLN A 42 11.23 -2.42 -4.75
N ASP A 43 10.03 -1.81 -4.77
CA ASP A 43 8.76 -2.54 -4.80
C ASP A 43 8.74 -3.48 -6.01
N GLN A 44 8.92 -2.97 -7.22
CA GLN A 44 8.83 -3.78 -8.43
C GLN A 44 9.95 -4.81 -8.56
N LYS A 45 11.16 -4.48 -8.08
CA LYS A 45 12.31 -5.40 -8.12
C LYS A 45 12.04 -6.70 -7.37
N VAL A 46 11.43 -6.64 -6.16
CA VAL A 46 11.17 -7.87 -5.40
C VAL A 46 10.06 -8.72 -6.03
N ARG A 47 9.08 -8.12 -6.72
CA ARG A 47 8.07 -8.89 -7.48
C ARG A 47 8.67 -9.54 -8.71
N LYS A 48 9.54 -8.83 -9.43
CA LYS A 48 10.28 -9.39 -10.58
C LYS A 48 11.14 -10.58 -10.15
N ASN A 49 11.95 -10.40 -9.11
CA ASN A 49 12.77 -11.48 -8.55
C ASN A 49 11.92 -12.68 -8.11
N LEU A 50 10.78 -12.42 -7.46
CA LEU A 50 9.85 -13.47 -7.05
C LEU A 50 9.32 -14.31 -8.23
N ALA A 51 9.05 -13.67 -9.37
CA ALA A 51 8.59 -14.33 -10.59
C ALA A 51 9.72 -15.11 -11.28
N GLU A 52 10.93 -14.54 -11.35
CA GLU A 52 12.12 -15.19 -11.92
C GLU A 52 12.49 -16.45 -11.14
N VAL A 53 12.52 -16.36 -9.80
CA VAL A 53 12.78 -17.50 -8.92
C VAL A 53 11.73 -18.60 -9.07
N GLU A 54 10.45 -18.26 -9.23
CA GLU A 54 9.39 -19.26 -9.47
C GLU A 54 9.59 -20.00 -10.78
N LEU A 55 9.98 -19.27 -11.83
CA LEU A 55 10.22 -19.84 -13.15
C LEU A 55 11.42 -20.79 -13.14
N GLU A 56 12.47 -20.46 -12.39
CA GLU A 56 13.71 -21.24 -12.33
C GLU A 56 13.62 -22.45 -11.38
N PHE A 57 13.05 -22.27 -10.19
CA PHE A 57 13.09 -23.28 -9.12
C PHE A 57 11.73 -23.93 -8.83
N GLY A 58 10.64 -23.37 -9.35
CA GLY A 58 9.28 -23.87 -9.15
C GLY A 58 8.53 -23.22 -7.98
N TYR A 59 7.22 -23.48 -7.93
CA TYR A 59 6.29 -22.84 -6.98
C TYR A 59 6.55 -23.21 -5.51
N ASP A 60 6.86 -24.49 -5.22
CA ASP A 60 7.02 -25.00 -3.85
C ASP A 60 8.47 -24.97 -3.34
N SER A 61 9.39 -24.36 -4.09
CA SER A 61 10.83 -24.36 -3.82
C SER A 61 11.20 -23.55 -2.57
N ASP A 62 12.34 -23.87 -1.95
CA ASP A 62 12.84 -23.12 -0.80
C ASP A 62 13.36 -21.73 -1.21
N GLU A 63 13.87 -21.59 -2.43
CA GLU A 63 14.25 -20.31 -3.04
C GLU A 63 13.03 -19.40 -3.18
N LYS A 64 11.90 -19.96 -3.64
CA LYS A 64 10.64 -19.23 -3.74
C LYS A 64 10.15 -18.75 -2.37
N LYS A 65 10.22 -19.61 -1.35
CA LYS A 65 9.89 -19.22 0.04
C LYS A 65 10.81 -18.10 0.53
N GLY A 66 12.10 -18.17 0.24
CA GLY A 66 13.08 -17.12 0.55
C GLY A 66 12.75 -15.79 -0.14
N ALA A 67 12.42 -15.83 -1.43
CA ALA A 67 12.01 -14.65 -2.20
C ALA A 67 10.72 -14.02 -1.65
N ILE A 68 9.76 -14.82 -1.20
CA ILE A 68 8.54 -14.34 -0.53
C ILE A 68 8.88 -13.61 0.77
N GLN A 69 9.77 -14.17 1.60
CA GLN A 69 10.19 -13.53 2.85
C GLN A 69 10.88 -12.19 2.60
N GLN A 70 11.74 -12.12 1.56
CA GLN A 70 12.39 -10.88 1.17
C GLN A 70 11.37 -9.84 0.68
N MET A 71 10.38 -10.26 -0.12
CA MET A 71 9.30 -9.41 -0.57
C MET A 71 8.49 -8.84 0.61
N ILE A 72 8.07 -9.68 1.56
CA ILE A 72 7.32 -9.25 2.74
C ILE A 72 8.12 -8.24 3.58
N LYS A 73 9.43 -8.49 3.75
CA LYS A 73 10.33 -7.56 4.45
C LYS A 73 10.40 -6.21 3.75
N ASN A 74 10.53 -6.21 2.43
CA ASN A 74 10.56 -5.00 1.61
C ASN A 74 9.23 -4.23 1.70
N ASP A 75 8.09 -4.92 1.58
CA ASP A 75 6.75 -4.31 1.67
C ASP A 75 6.54 -3.60 3.00
N ARG A 76 7.03 -4.20 4.09
CA ARG A 76 6.95 -3.61 5.42
C ARG A 76 7.80 -2.34 5.56
N ILE A 77 9.03 -2.36 5.04
CA ILE A 77 9.94 -1.19 5.07
C ILE A 77 9.37 -0.07 4.21
N ASN A 78 8.92 -0.39 2.99
CA ASN A 78 8.31 0.57 2.08
C ASN A 78 7.05 1.20 2.68
N LEU A 79 6.21 0.40 3.36
CA LEU A 79 5.02 0.92 4.04
C LEU A 79 5.40 1.92 5.13
N GLN A 80 6.40 1.63 5.97
CA GLN A 80 6.87 2.58 7.00
C GLN A 80 7.37 3.89 6.37
N LYS A 81 8.14 3.80 5.28
CA LYS A 81 8.64 4.96 4.54
C LYS A 81 7.51 5.80 3.95
N ILE A 82 6.54 5.17 3.30
CA ILE A 82 5.39 5.86 2.69
C ILE A 82 4.47 6.47 3.73
N GLU A 83 4.18 5.76 4.81
CA GLU A 83 3.35 6.31 5.90
C GLU A 83 3.99 7.56 6.51
N LEU A 84 5.30 7.52 6.76
CA LEU A 84 6.02 8.69 7.25
C LEU A 84 6.04 9.83 6.23
N TYR A 85 6.28 9.52 4.94
CA TYR A 85 6.22 10.52 3.87
C TYR A 85 4.86 11.21 3.81
N LEU A 86 3.77 10.44 3.84
CA LEU A 86 2.40 10.95 3.79
C LEU A 86 2.06 11.80 5.02
N GLN A 87 2.60 11.45 6.20
CA GLN A 87 2.44 12.24 7.42
C GLN A 87 3.15 13.60 7.33
N GLU A 88 4.37 13.63 6.77
CA GLU A 88 5.18 14.85 6.72
C GLU A 88 4.79 15.78 5.55
N TYR A 89 4.41 15.19 4.40
CA TYR A 89 4.28 15.94 3.14
C TYR A 89 2.91 15.81 2.48
N GLY A 90 2.03 14.94 2.98
CA GLY A 90 0.79 14.60 2.31
C GLY A 90 1.00 13.72 1.08
N HIS A 91 -0.06 13.55 0.28
CA HIS A 91 0.04 12.76 -0.94
C HIS A 91 0.80 13.56 -2.03
N PRO A 92 1.77 12.95 -2.74
CA PRO A 92 2.47 13.58 -3.85
C PRO A 92 1.50 13.96 -4.96
N SER A 93 1.58 15.20 -5.46
CA SER A 93 0.82 15.63 -6.63
C SER A 93 1.53 15.24 -7.91
N LYS A 94 0.81 14.68 -8.88
CA LYS A 94 1.37 14.29 -10.18
C LYS A 94 1.84 15.48 -11.00
N ASP A 95 1.22 16.64 -10.82
CA ASP A 95 1.58 17.87 -11.55
C ASP A 95 2.91 18.44 -11.06
N THR A 96 3.31 18.10 -9.82
CA THR A 96 4.56 18.57 -9.20
C THR A 96 5.67 17.52 -9.26
N LEU A 97 5.36 16.25 -8.99
CA LEU A 97 6.35 15.17 -8.83
C LEU A 97 6.23 14.08 -9.92
N GLY A 98 5.31 14.22 -10.86
CA GLY A 98 5.10 13.25 -11.95
C GLY A 98 4.19 12.07 -11.57
N GLU A 99 3.73 11.35 -12.60
CA GLU A 99 2.79 10.23 -12.42
C GLU A 99 3.37 9.08 -11.59
N LEU A 100 4.66 8.79 -11.72
CA LEU A 100 5.31 7.68 -11.02
C LEU A 100 5.29 7.92 -9.51
N ALA A 101 5.84 9.05 -9.08
CA ALA A 101 5.86 9.47 -7.68
C ALA A 101 4.44 9.58 -7.10
N ALA A 102 3.48 10.14 -7.84
CA ALA A 102 2.07 10.19 -7.44
C ALA A 102 1.46 8.80 -7.26
N GLY A 103 1.86 7.81 -8.06
CA GLY A 103 1.37 6.43 -7.94
C GLY A 103 2.02 5.60 -6.83
N THR A 104 3.22 5.98 -6.36
CA THR A 104 4.00 5.18 -5.41
C THR A 104 3.29 4.93 -4.06
N PRO A 105 2.64 5.91 -3.41
CA PRO A 105 1.91 5.61 -2.17
C PRO A 105 0.83 4.55 -2.37
N TRP A 106 0.08 4.64 -3.47
CA TRP A 106 -0.94 3.64 -3.80
C TRP A 106 -0.33 2.26 -4.00
N ILE A 107 0.78 2.12 -4.74
CA ILE A 107 1.34 0.79 -5.02
C ILE A 107 1.78 0.09 -3.72
N VAL A 108 2.43 0.82 -2.83
CA VAL A 108 2.91 0.30 -1.53
C VAL A 108 1.74 -0.04 -0.61
N ILE A 109 0.76 0.85 -0.46
CA ILE A 109 -0.42 0.60 0.38
C ILE A 109 -1.29 -0.51 -0.22
N HIS A 110 -1.38 -0.61 -1.54
CA HIS A 110 -2.08 -1.70 -2.22
C HIS A 110 -1.37 -3.06 -2.05
N HIS A 111 -0.05 -3.06 -1.87
CA HIS A 111 0.71 -4.28 -1.57
C HIS A 111 0.79 -4.61 -0.09
N SER A 112 0.38 -3.70 0.80
CA SER A 112 0.36 -3.97 2.23
C SER A 112 -0.49 -5.20 2.57
N GLY A 113 0.08 -6.05 3.42
CA GLY A 113 -0.45 -7.37 3.74
C GLY A 113 -1.58 -7.39 4.77
N ASN A 114 -1.97 -6.26 5.36
CA ASN A 114 -2.96 -6.21 6.43
C ASN A 114 -4.05 -5.15 6.19
N ILE A 115 -5.20 -5.36 6.82
CA ILE A 115 -6.40 -4.52 6.66
C ILE A 115 -6.19 -3.16 7.35
N GLU A 116 -5.52 -3.16 8.49
CA GLU A 116 -5.32 -1.99 9.34
C GLU A 116 -4.52 -0.90 8.62
N SER A 117 -3.52 -1.29 7.83
CA SER A 117 -2.72 -0.38 7.00
C SER A 117 -3.51 0.22 5.87
N ARG A 118 -4.37 -0.57 5.22
CA ARG A 118 -5.27 -0.03 4.20
C ARG A 118 -6.23 0.97 4.82
N GLN A 119 -6.83 0.65 5.96
CA GLN A 119 -7.80 1.51 6.61
C GLN A 119 -7.19 2.84 7.06
N ARG A 120 -6.04 2.82 7.74
CA ARG A 120 -5.42 4.06 8.26
C ARG A 120 -4.86 4.97 7.17
N ASN A 121 -4.52 4.41 6.00
CA ASN A 121 -4.05 5.20 4.85
C ASN A 121 -5.17 5.55 3.85
N PHE A 122 -6.41 5.14 4.10
CA PHE A 122 -7.52 5.34 3.17
C PHE A 122 -7.67 6.80 2.75
N THR A 123 -7.66 7.73 3.71
CA THR A 123 -7.90 9.16 3.44
C THR A 123 -6.84 9.75 2.50
N TYR A 124 -5.58 9.33 2.59
CA TYR A 124 -4.55 9.79 1.65
C TYR A 124 -4.85 9.37 0.21
N LEU A 125 -5.24 8.10 0.01
CA LEU A 125 -5.57 7.58 -1.32
C LEU A 125 -6.90 8.12 -1.85
N TYR A 126 -7.88 8.34 -0.96
CA TYR A 126 -9.15 8.97 -1.32
C TYR A 126 -8.91 10.40 -1.81
N ASN A 127 -8.14 11.20 -1.06
CA ASN A 127 -7.81 12.57 -1.46
C ASN A 127 -7.02 12.62 -2.77
N ALA A 128 -6.08 11.69 -2.98
CA ALA A 128 -5.37 11.55 -4.25
C ALA A 128 -6.32 11.24 -5.42
N TYR A 129 -7.32 10.39 -5.20
CA TYR A 129 -8.35 10.09 -6.19
C TYR A 129 -9.20 11.33 -6.51
N ILE A 130 -9.68 12.05 -5.49
CA ILE A 130 -10.47 13.28 -5.65
C ILE A 130 -9.67 14.36 -6.39
N ASN A 131 -8.38 14.51 -6.06
CA ASN A 131 -7.47 15.46 -6.69
C ASN A 131 -6.97 15.01 -8.08
N LYS A 132 -7.35 13.81 -8.54
CA LYS A 132 -6.90 13.20 -9.80
C LYS A 132 -5.40 12.92 -9.87
N ASP A 133 -4.73 12.86 -8.72
CA ASP A 133 -3.36 12.36 -8.56
C ASP A 133 -3.31 10.83 -8.60
N LEU A 134 -4.43 10.17 -8.31
CA LEU A 134 -4.61 8.72 -8.43
C LEU A 134 -5.73 8.40 -9.42
N LYS A 135 -5.45 7.50 -10.38
CA LYS A 135 -6.43 7.07 -11.39
C LYS A 135 -7.61 6.33 -10.72
N PRO A 136 -8.86 6.52 -11.18
CA PRO A 136 -10.02 5.81 -10.63
C PRO A 136 -9.84 4.28 -10.60
N GLY A 137 -9.21 3.71 -11.65
CA GLY A 137 -8.85 2.29 -11.76
C GLY A 137 -8.03 1.79 -10.58
N SER A 138 -6.93 2.49 -10.30
CA SER A 138 -6.05 2.19 -9.17
C SER A 138 -6.80 2.25 -7.85
N PHE A 139 -7.58 3.30 -7.62
CA PHE A 139 -8.34 3.45 -6.39
C PHE A 139 -9.40 2.34 -6.20
N SER A 140 -10.18 2.03 -7.24
CA SER A 140 -11.13 0.91 -7.19
C SER A 140 -10.44 -0.43 -6.93
N PHE A 141 -9.27 -0.69 -7.54
CA PHE A 141 -8.56 -1.95 -7.32
C PHE A 141 -8.04 -2.08 -5.88
N TYR A 142 -7.58 -0.98 -5.27
CA TYR A 142 -7.27 -0.95 -3.85
C TYR A 142 -8.49 -1.30 -2.98
N LEU A 143 -9.66 -0.72 -3.27
CA LEU A 143 -10.89 -0.99 -2.52
C LEU A 143 -11.40 -2.43 -2.72
N GLU A 144 -11.35 -2.96 -3.93
CA GLU A 144 -11.76 -4.34 -4.21
C GLU A 144 -10.86 -5.36 -3.49
N ARG A 145 -9.54 -5.14 -3.50
CA ARG A 145 -8.59 -6.01 -2.78
C ARG A 145 -8.80 -5.89 -1.28
N PHE A 146 -9.05 -4.68 -0.77
CA PHE A 146 -9.40 -4.45 0.63
C PHE A 146 -10.69 -5.22 1.00
N HIS A 147 -11.75 -5.10 0.19
CA HIS A 147 -12.99 -5.86 0.36
C HIS A 147 -12.74 -7.37 0.41
N ARG A 148 -11.98 -7.91 -0.55
CA ARG A 148 -11.67 -9.33 -0.59
C ARG A 148 -10.91 -9.79 0.64
N MET A 149 -9.97 -9.00 1.15
CA MET A 149 -9.24 -9.31 2.39
C MET A 149 -10.19 -9.31 3.60
N LYS A 150 -11.12 -8.37 3.68
CA LYS A 150 -12.06 -8.22 4.82
C LYS A 150 -13.19 -9.26 4.82
N PHE A 151 -13.69 -9.64 3.65
CA PHE A 151 -14.90 -10.47 3.53
C PHE A 151 -14.69 -11.83 2.84
N GLY A 152 -13.49 -12.11 2.34
CA GLY A 152 -13.14 -13.39 1.69
C GLY A 152 -13.74 -13.60 0.30
N ASN A 153 -14.47 -12.63 -0.26
CA ASN A 153 -15.11 -12.74 -1.57
C ASN A 153 -14.94 -11.49 -2.44
N ARG A 154 -15.18 -11.65 -3.74
CA ARG A 154 -15.16 -10.53 -4.70
C ARG A 154 -16.42 -9.70 -4.52
N PHE A 155 -16.26 -8.38 -4.56
CA PHE A 155 -17.40 -7.47 -4.63
C PHE A 155 -18.02 -7.55 -6.03
N THR A 156 -19.35 -7.49 -6.12
CA THR A 156 -20.07 -7.57 -7.41
C THR A 156 -21.19 -6.54 -7.44
N LEU A 157 -21.39 -5.95 -8.62
CA LEU A 157 -22.52 -5.07 -8.93
C LEU A 157 -23.22 -5.58 -10.19
N PRO A 158 -24.55 -5.40 -10.32
CA PRO A 158 -25.24 -5.67 -11.57
C PRO A 158 -24.70 -4.80 -12.70
N ASN A 159 -24.48 -5.40 -13.87
CA ASN A 159 -24.04 -4.66 -15.07
C ASN A 159 -25.22 -4.02 -15.81
N PRO A 160 -25.00 -2.88 -16.50
CA PRO A 160 -23.77 -2.08 -16.49
C PRO A 160 -23.70 -1.15 -15.26
N TYR A 161 -22.50 -0.87 -14.76
CA TYR A 161 -22.25 0.16 -13.74
C TYR A 161 -21.09 1.08 -14.15
N LYS A 162 -21.13 2.32 -13.65
CA LYS A 162 -20.03 3.28 -13.78
C LYS A 162 -18.99 3.03 -12.69
N GLN A 163 -17.73 3.40 -12.96
CA GLN A 163 -16.64 3.19 -12.01
C GLN A 163 -16.84 3.94 -10.69
N GLU A 164 -17.44 5.13 -10.72
CA GLU A 164 -17.77 5.91 -9.53
C GLU A 164 -18.78 5.15 -8.66
N GLN A 165 -19.77 4.49 -9.27
CA GLN A 165 -20.75 3.67 -8.54
C GLN A 165 -20.08 2.48 -7.84
N LEU A 166 -19.06 1.87 -8.46
CA LEU A 166 -18.25 0.82 -7.84
C LEU A 166 -17.50 1.34 -6.61
N ILE A 167 -16.83 2.49 -6.77
CA ILE A 167 -16.05 3.13 -5.70
C ILE A 167 -16.97 3.49 -4.52
N ASP A 168 -18.08 4.17 -4.76
CA ASP A 168 -19.03 4.58 -3.71
C ASP A 168 -19.61 3.37 -2.97
N SER A 169 -19.96 2.32 -3.72
CA SER A 169 -20.50 1.08 -3.14
C SER A 169 -19.47 0.35 -2.28
N LEU A 170 -18.21 0.32 -2.72
CA LEU A 170 -17.11 -0.28 -1.95
C LEU A 170 -16.79 0.53 -0.69
N ILE A 171 -16.75 1.86 -0.77
CA ILE A 171 -16.54 2.74 0.40
C ILE A 171 -17.62 2.48 1.44
N LYS A 172 -18.89 2.43 1.02
CA LYS A 172 -20.01 2.10 1.91
C LYS A 172 -19.88 0.69 2.49
N ARG A 173 -19.56 -0.30 1.65
CA ARG A 173 -19.44 -1.71 2.07
C ARG A 173 -18.29 -1.93 3.07
N LEU A 174 -17.21 -1.17 2.94
CA LEU A 174 -16.04 -1.24 3.82
C LEU A 174 -16.20 -0.46 5.12
N ASP A 175 -17.28 0.32 5.26
CA ASP A 175 -17.54 1.26 6.35
C ASP A 175 -16.52 2.42 6.40
N LEU A 176 -16.21 2.99 5.24
CA LEU A 176 -15.22 4.06 5.08
C LEU A 176 -15.84 5.43 4.81
N SER A 177 -17.17 5.53 4.71
CA SER A 177 -17.87 6.79 4.41
C SER A 177 -17.60 7.91 5.42
N GLY A 178 -17.26 7.57 6.67
CA GLY A 178 -16.87 8.57 7.67
C GLY A 178 -15.52 9.26 7.39
N LEU A 179 -14.71 8.69 6.51
CA LEU A 179 -13.33 9.10 6.20
C LEU A 179 -13.21 9.83 4.85
N THR A 180 -14.33 10.07 4.16
CA THR A 180 -14.38 10.76 2.85
C THR A 180 -14.69 12.26 2.98
N LYS A 181 -14.37 12.85 4.13
CA LYS A 181 -14.65 14.26 4.42
C LYS A 181 -13.50 15.15 3.97
#